data_AF-A0A7J9DR63-F1
#
_entry.id   AF-A0A7J9DR63-F1
#
_cell.length_a   1.000
_cell.length_b   1.000
_cell.length_c   1.000
_cell.angle_alpha   90.00
_cell.angle_beta   90.00
_cell.angle_gamma   90.00
#
_symmetry.space_group_name_H-M   'P 1'
#
loop_
_entity.id
_entity.type
_entity.pdbx_description
1 polymer ?
#
loop_
_entity_poly.entity_id
_entity_poly.type
_entity_poly.pdbx_seq_one_letter_code
_entity_poly.pdbx_strand_id
1 'polypeptide(L)'
;MVARGDLGAELPIEEVPLLQEEIIRTCRSMGKAVIVATNMLESMIVHPTPTRAEVSDIAIAVREGADAVMLSGETAHGKFPLKAVKVMHTVALRTEATISGGEMPPNLGQAFKNHMSEMFAYHATMMSNTLGISTVVFTRTGFMAILLSHYRPSGTIFAFT
;
A
#
# COMPACT_ATOMS: atom_id res chain seq x y z
N MET A 1 -0.52 6.84 9.11
CA MET A 1 0.89 6.72 8.69
C MET A 1 1.60 5.93 9.77
N VAL A 2 2.43 4.95 9.39
CA VAL A 2 3.30 4.18 10.29
C VAL A 2 4.69 4.79 10.20
N ALA A 3 5.02 5.69 11.13
CA ALA A 3 6.34 6.33 11.21
C ALA A 3 7.26 5.48 12.09
N ARG A 4 8.04 4.60 11.46
CA ARG A 4 8.83 3.57 12.16
C ARG A 4 9.99 4.14 12.98
N GLY A 5 10.56 5.26 12.54
CA GLY A 5 11.58 6.01 13.28
C GLY A 5 11.06 6.51 14.62
N ASP A 6 9.86 7.12 14.63
CA ASP A 6 9.24 7.61 15.86
C ASP A 6 8.77 6.45 16.75
N LEU A 7 8.16 5.40 16.16
CA LEU A 7 7.76 4.21 16.91
C LEU A 7 8.94 3.51 17.59
N GLY A 8 10.08 3.37 16.89
CA GLY A 8 11.28 2.76 17.44
C GLY A 8 12.04 3.65 18.43
N ALA A 9 11.70 4.93 18.54
CA ALA A 9 12.23 5.82 19.57
C ALA A 9 11.49 5.65 20.90
N GLU A 10 10.19 5.36 20.85
CA GLU A 10 9.32 5.28 22.03
C GLU A 10 9.06 3.83 22.51
N LEU A 11 9.23 2.83 21.64
CA LEU A 11 8.93 1.42 21.90
C LEU A 11 10.15 0.54 21.62
N PRO A 12 10.21 -0.69 22.21
CA PRO A 12 11.24 -1.66 21.86
C PRO A 12 11.27 -1.92 20.34
N ILE A 13 12.47 -1.89 19.75
CA ILE A 13 12.62 -1.94 18.29
C ILE A 13 12.12 -3.25 17.67
N GLU A 14 12.17 -4.34 18.44
CA GLU A 14 11.63 -5.65 18.08
C GLU A 14 10.10 -5.70 18.00
N GLU A 15 9.38 -4.75 18.61
CA GLU A 15 7.91 -4.65 18.53
C GLU A 15 7.44 -3.89 17.29
N VAL A 16 8.28 -3.01 16.73
CA VAL A 16 7.92 -2.14 15.59
C VAL A 16 7.38 -2.93 14.38
N PRO A 17 7.99 -4.07 13.95
CA PRO A 17 7.44 -4.85 12.84
C PRO A 17 6.04 -5.42 13.13
N LEU A 18 5.80 -5.88 14.36
CA LEU A 18 4.50 -6.44 14.76
C LEU A 18 3.42 -5.35 14.74
N LEU A 19 3.74 -4.18 15.27
CA LEU A 19 2.84 -3.03 15.30
C LEU A 19 2.56 -2.48 13.90
N GLN A 20 3.56 -2.47 13.01
CA GLN A 20 3.35 -2.10 11.60
C GLN A 20 2.29 -3.00 10.96
N GLU A 21 2.45 -4.32 11.08
CA GLU A 21 1.50 -5.28 10.52
C GLU A 21 0.09 -5.07 11.10
N GLU A 22 -0.01 -4.90 12.42
CA GLU A 22 -1.28 -4.67 13.12
C GLU A 22 -1.97 -3.37 12.65
N ILE A 23 -1.21 -2.27 12.57
CA ILE A 23 -1.73 -0.97 12.12
C ILE A 23 -2.20 -1.07 10.67
N ILE A 24 -1.42 -1.70 9.78
CA ILE A 24 -1.82 -1.87 8.37
C ILE A 24 -3.11 -2.68 8.28
N ARG A 25 -3.19 -3.82 8.97
CA ARG A 25 -4.37 -4.69 8.99
C ARG A 25 -5.60 -3.94 9.52
N THR A 26 -5.43 -3.11 10.54
CA THR A 26 -6.50 -2.30 11.14
C THR A 26 -6.97 -1.19 10.20
N CYS A 27 -6.05 -0.45 9.58
CA CYS A 27 -6.40 0.56 8.58
C CYS A 27 -7.15 -0.08 7.40
N ARG A 28 -6.68 -1.24 6.93
CA ARG A 28 -7.35 -2.01 5.89
C ARG A 28 -8.76 -2.42 6.31
N SER A 29 -8.95 -3.01 7.49
CA SER A 29 -10.29 -3.43 7.94
C SER A 29 -11.30 -2.27 8.07
N MET A 30 -10.80 -1.05 8.26
CA MET A 30 -11.58 0.18 8.33
C MET A 30 -11.73 0.92 6.99
N GLY A 31 -11.16 0.40 5.89
CA GLY A 31 -11.14 1.08 4.59
C GLY A 31 -10.38 2.42 4.61
N LYS A 32 -9.35 2.54 5.46
CA LYS A 32 -8.50 3.74 5.59
C LYS A 32 -7.16 3.49 4.94
N ALA A 33 -6.69 4.47 4.16
CA ALA A 33 -5.37 4.40 3.56
C ALA A 33 -4.26 4.45 4.61
N VAL A 34 -3.25 3.60 4.45
CA VAL A 34 -2.07 3.53 5.32
C VAL A 34 -0.78 3.73 4.54
N ILE A 35 0.10 4.56 5.09
CA ILE A 35 1.41 4.88 4.53
C ILE A 35 2.47 4.30 5.47
N VAL A 36 3.39 3.47 4.98
CA VAL A 36 4.57 3.04 5.73
C VAL A 36 5.72 3.99 5.42
N ALA A 37 6.36 4.51 6.48
CA ALA A 37 7.30 5.61 6.40
C ALA A 37 8.57 5.35 7.20
N THR A 38 9.62 6.11 6.86
CA THR A 38 10.97 6.14 7.47
C THR A 38 11.80 4.87 7.25
N ASN A 39 13.12 5.00 7.15
CA ASN A 39 14.08 3.88 7.04
C ASN A 39 13.81 2.89 5.90
N MET A 40 13.20 3.33 4.78
CA MET A 40 12.88 2.43 3.66
C MET A 40 14.10 2.20 2.75
N LEU A 41 14.87 3.26 2.45
CA LEU A 41 16.08 3.23 1.62
C LEU A 41 17.18 4.13 2.21
N GLU A 42 17.32 4.17 3.53
CA GLU A 42 18.20 5.09 4.28
C GLU A 42 19.65 5.11 3.74
N SER A 43 20.20 3.95 3.41
CA SER A 43 21.55 3.83 2.84
C SER A 43 21.71 4.60 1.52
N MET A 44 20.62 4.80 0.79
CA MET A 44 20.61 5.51 -0.48
C MET A 44 20.71 7.03 -0.37
N ILE A 45 20.68 7.58 0.85
CA ILE A 45 21.05 8.98 1.11
C ILE A 45 22.50 9.21 0.68
N VAL A 46 23.39 8.25 0.96
CA VAL A 46 24.84 8.36 0.73
C VAL A 46 25.34 7.41 -0.36
N HIS A 47 24.67 6.29 -0.61
CA HIS A 47 25.09 5.26 -1.56
C HIS A 47 24.15 5.15 -2.78
N PRO A 48 24.66 4.77 -3.97
CA PRO A 48 23.84 4.68 -5.17
C PRO A 48 22.95 3.42 -5.23
N THR A 49 23.12 2.48 -4.29
CA THR A 49 22.46 1.16 -4.26
C THR A 49 22.00 0.84 -2.85
N PRO A 50 20.82 0.24 -2.68
CA PRO A 50 20.32 -0.16 -1.37
C PRO A 50 20.98 -1.47 -0.88
N THR A 51 20.74 -1.76 0.38
CA THR A 51 21.01 -3.05 1.00
C THR A 51 19.92 -4.07 0.66
N ARG A 52 20.21 -5.36 0.87
CA ARG A 52 19.21 -6.43 0.73
C ARG A 52 18.08 -6.31 1.76
N ALA A 53 18.41 -5.82 2.96
CA ALA A 53 17.44 -5.62 4.04
C ALA A 53 16.39 -4.58 3.65
N GLU A 54 16.82 -3.42 3.13
CA GLU A 54 15.92 -2.36 2.66
C GLU A 54 15.01 -2.81 1.52
N VAL A 55 15.55 -3.57 0.55
CA VAL A 55 14.73 -4.16 -0.53
C VAL A 55 13.69 -5.14 0.03
N SER A 56 14.09 -5.98 0.99
CA SER A 56 13.18 -6.92 1.64
C SER A 56 12.09 -6.20 2.43
N ASP A 57 12.45 -5.11 3.11
CA ASP A 57 11.56 -4.30 3.93
C ASP A 57 10.45 -3.63 3.10
N ILE A 58 10.80 -3.03 1.96
CA ILE A 58 9.80 -2.53 0.99
C ILE A 58 8.87 -3.65 0.54
N ALA A 59 9.42 -4.82 0.18
CA ALA A 59 8.62 -5.95 -0.27
C ALA A 59 7.70 -6.51 0.83
N ILE A 60 8.06 -6.39 2.11
CA ILE A 60 7.20 -6.77 3.24
C ILE A 60 6.06 -5.77 3.38
N ALA A 61 6.34 -4.47 3.44
CA ALA A 61 5.31 -3.42 3.56
C ALA A 61 4.26 -3.49 2.43
N VAL A 62 4.71 -3.75 1.20
CA VAL A 62 3.80 -3.94 0.05
C VAL A 62 2.95 -5.21 0.20
N ARG A 63 3.53 -6.33 0.67
CA ARG A 63 2.78 -7.58 0.92
C ARG A 63 1.76 -7.47 2.03
N GLU A 64 2.08 -6.73 3.09
CA GLU A 64 1.14 -6.42 4.18
C GLU A 64 -0.04 -5.55 3.69
N GLY A 65 0.14 -4.91 2.53
CA GLY A 65 -0.90 -4.18 1.82
C GLY A 65 -0.96 -2.71 2.19
N ALA A 66 0.20 -2.10 2.50
CA ALA A 66 0.31 -0.66 2.59
C ALA A 66 -0.19 0.02 1.31
N ASP A 67 -0.96 1.10 1.43
CA ASP A 67 -1.45 1.87 0.27
C ASP A 67 -0.34 2.72 -0.35
N ALA A 68 0.64 3.12 0.46
CA ALA A 68 1.83 3.80 -0.01
C ALA A 68 3.05 3.53 0.87
N VAL A 69 4.21 3.70 0.26
CA VAL A 69 5.53 3.66 0.89
C VAL A 69 6.19 5.02 0.70
N MET A 70 6.86 5.52 1.73
CA MET A 70 7.36 6.90 1.75
C MET A 70 8.89 6.96 1.81
N LEU A 71 9.47 7.80 0.95
CA LEU A 71 10.88 8.22 1.03
C LEU A 71 10.95 9.54 1.79
N SER A 72 11.93 9.67 2.68
CA SER A 72 12.18 10.83 3.53
C SER A 72 13.48 11.51 3.10
N GLY A 73 14.57 11.34 3.86
CA GLY A 73 15.87 11.93 3.58
C GLY A 73 16.44 11.53 2.22
N GLU A 74 16.07 10.34 1.71
CA GLU A 74 16.53 9.80 0.42
C GLU A 74 16.20 10.73 -0.76
N THR A 75 15.03 11.38 -0.71
CA THR A 75 14.59 12.30 -1.77
C THR A 75 14.75 13.77 -1.40
N ALA A 76 14.64 14.10 -0.11
CA ALA A 76 14.74 15.48 0.36
C ALA A 76 16.16 16.05 0.28
N HIS A 77 17.17 15.28 0.69
CA HIS A 77 18.56 15.74 0.72
C HIS A 77 19.59 14.63 0.37
N GLY A 78 19.13 13.50 -0.16
CA GLY A 78 19.98 12.39 -0.56
C GLY A 78 20.79 12.67 -1.83
N LYS A 79 21.92 11.98 -1.99
CA LYS A 79 22.77 12.10 -3.19
C LYS A 79 22.17 11.43 -4.44
N PHE A 80 21.18 10.55 -4.27
CA PHE A 80 20.62 9.72 -5.35
C PHE A 80 19.08 9.67 -5.38
N PRO A 81 18.36 10.81 -5.34
CA PRO A 81 16.91 10.86 -5.13
C PRO A 81 16.13 10.12 -6.22
N LEU A 82 16.50 10.30 -7.49
CA LEU A 82 15.86 9.61 -8.61
C LEU A 82 16.12 8.10 -8.61
N LYS A 83 17.28 7.65 -8.11
CA LYS A 83 17.58 6.21 -8.02
C LYS A 83 16.76 5.57 -6.89
N ALA A 84 16.62 6.25 -5.75
CA ALA A 84 15.79 5.78 -4.65
C ALA A 84 14.34 5.56 -5.09
N VAL A 85 13.74 6.54 -5.80
CA VAL A 85 12.38 6.39 -6.35
C VAL A 85 12.30 5.22 -7.34
N LYS A 86 13.29 5.06 -8.23
CA LYS A 86 13.32 3.93 -9.20
C LYS A 86 13.41 2.58 -8.50
N VAL A 87 14.23 2.47 -7.46
CA VAL A 87 14.35 1.24 -6.66
C VAL A 87 13.02 0.94 -5.99
N MET A 88 12.44 1.91 -5.27
CA MET A 88 11.14 1.76 -4.60
C MET A 88 10.05 1.29 -5.57
N HIS A 89 9.93 1.95 -6.73
CA HIS A 89 8.99 1.58 -7.79
C HIS A 89 9.22 0.16 -8.32
N THR A 90 10.47 -0.21 -8.58
CA THR A 90 10.81 -1.54 -9.13
C THR A 90 10.49 -2.64 -8.13
N VAL A 91 10.79 -2.44 -6.85
CA VAL A 91 10.49 -3.42 -5.79
C VAL A 91 8.99 -3.57 -5.63
N ALA A 92 8.24 -2.47 -5.52
CA ALA A 92 6.78 -2.51 -5.41
C ALA A 92 6.13 -3.28 -6.57
N LEU A 93 6.45 -2.94 -7.83
CA LEU A 93 5.92 -3.63 -9.00
C LEU A 93 6.25 -5.13 -9.02
N ARG A 94 7.48 -5.50 -8.65
CA ARG A 94 7.90 -6.90 -8.62
C ARG A 94 7.19 -7.67 -7.52
N THR A 95 7.01 -7.06 -6.35
CA THR A 95 6.28 -7.66 -5.23
C THR A 95 4.80 -7.82 -5.58
N GLU A 96 4.15 -6.79 -6.11
CA GLU A 96 2.73 -6.83 -6.52
C GLU A 96 2.47 -7.94 -7.55
N ALA A 97 3.38 -8.15 -8.51
CA ALA A 97 3.27 -9.23 -9.49
C ALA A 97 3.27 -10.65 -8.89
N THR A 98 3.74 -10.82 -7.65
CA THR A 98 3.72 -12.12 -6.94
C THR A 98 2.48 -12.32 -6.08
N ILE A 99 1.69 -11.27 -5.85
CA ILE A 99 0.45 -11.32 -5.08
C ILE A 99 -0.65 -11.85 -6.00
N SER A 100 -0.81 -13.17 -6.04
CA SER A 100 -1.84 -13.84 -6.83
C SER A 100 -3.21 -13.63 -6.22
N GLY A 101 -4.07 -12.85 -6.89
CA GLY A 101 -5.48 -12.68 -6.55
C GLY A 101 -5.68 -12.02 -5.19
N GLY A 102 -5.87 -10.70 -5.20
CA GLY A 102 -5.99 -9.87 -3.99
C GLY A 102 -6.82 -10.54 -2.91
N GLU A 103 -6.22 -10.75 -1.73
CA GLU A 103 -6.95 -11.22 -0.56
C GLU A 103 -8.09 -10.25 -0.29
N MET A 104 -9.29 -10.76 -0.59
CA MET A 104 -10.55 -10.09 -0.34
C MET A 104 -10.64 -9.76 1.15
N PRO A 105 -10.91 -8.49 1.54
CA PRO A 105 -11.07 -8.16 2.94
C PRO A 105 -12.12 -9.07 3.60
N PRO A 106 -11.81 -9.71 4.74
CA PRO A 106 -12.64 -10.75 5.35
C PRO A 106 -14.02 -10.25 5.84
N ASN A 107 -14.18 -8.93 5.98
CA ASN A 107 -15.36 -8.29 6.58
C ASN A 107 -16.45 -7.90 5.57
N LEU A 108 -16.74 -8.75 4.59
CA LEU A 108 -17.89 -8.55 3.70
C LEU A 108 -19.25 -8.63 4.43
N GLY A 109 -19.31 -9.26 5.61
CA GLY A 109 -20.57 -9.60 6.27
C GLY A 109 -21.13 -8.60 7.28
N GLN A 110 -20.38 -7.57 7.72
CA GLN A 110 -20.72 -6.88 8.97
C GLN A 110 -20.78 -5.34 8.96
N ALA A 111 -20.59 -4.69 7.81
CA ALA A 111 -20.60 -3.23 7.71
C ALA A 111 -21.70 -2.67 6.78
N PHE A 112 -22.94 -3.17 6.88
CA PHE A 112 -24.08 -2.72 6.06
C PHE A 112 -24.64 -1.34 6.47
N LYS A 113 -23.81 -0.28 6.46
CA LYS A 113 -24.31 1.11 6.54
C LYS A 113 -24.49 1.76 5.16
N ASN A 114 -23.82 1.28 4.10
CA ASN A 114 -23.95 1.77 2.72
C ASN A 114 -24.10 0.62 1.70
N HIS A 115 -25.23 -0.08 1.75
CA HIS A 115 -25.41 -1.40 1.14
C HIS A 115 -25.15 -1.48 -0.38
N MET A 116 -25.43 -0.43 -1.15
CA MET A 116 -25.33 -0.50 -2.62
C MET A 116 -23.92 -0.24 -3.16
N SER A 117 -23.24 0.82 -2.70
CA SER A 117 -21.91 1.17 -3.24
C SER A 117 -20.87 0.11 -2.95
N GLU A 118 -20.90 -0.49 -1.76
CA GLU A 118 -20.02 -1.58 -1.37
C GLU A 118 -20.28 -2.83 -2.22
N MET A 119 -21.54 -3.18 -2.46
CA MET A 119 -21.91 -4.30 -3.33
C MET A 119 -21.44 -4.06 -4.78
N PHE A 120 -21.63 -2.86 -5.32
CA PHE A 120 -21.14 -2.52 -6.65
C PHE A 120 -19.61 -2.59 -6.73
N ALA A 121 -18.90 -2.02 -5.76
CA ALA A 121 -17.44 -2.04 -5.75
C ALA A 121 -16.89 -3.47 -5.61
N TYR A 122 -17.49 -4.28 -4.73
CA TYR A 122 -17.12 -5.69 -4.58
C TYR A 122 -17.31 -6.48 -5.88
N HIS A 123 -18.52 -6.44 -6.46
CA HIS A 123 -18.82 -7.21 -7.67
C HIS A 123 -18.04 -6.69 -8.89
N ALA A 124 -17.84 -5.37 -9.00
CA ALA A 124 -17.00 -4.79 -10.05
C ALA A 124 -15.56 -5.29 -9.94
N THR A 125 -14.97 -5.31 -8.74
CA THR A 125 -13.62 -5.85 -8.51
C THR A 125 -13.54 -7.34 -8.83
N MET A 126 -14.52 -8.14 -8.41
CA MET A 126 -14.58 -9.57 -8.76
C MET A 126 -14.63 -9.78 -10.27
N MET A 127 -15.51 -9.08 -10.99
CA MET A 127 -15.58 -9.15 -12.45
C MET A 127 -14.27 -8.70 -13.11
N SER A 128 -13.67 -7.61 -12.64
CA SER A 128 -12.40 -7.08 -13.15
C SER A 128 -11.28 -8.11 -13.00
N ASN A 129 -11.21 -8.77 -11.84
CA ASN A 129 -10.21 -9.79 -11.54
C ASN A 129 -10.44 -11.08 -12.36
N THR A 130 -11.69 -11.53 -12.50
CA THR A 130 -12.03 -12.70 -13.31
C THR A 130 -11.69 -12.50 -14.79
N LEU A 131 -11.95 -11.30 -15.32
CA LEU A 131 -11.69 -10.98 -16.73
C LEU A 131 -10.26 -10.50 -16.98
N GLY A 132 -9.49 -10.19 -15.93
CA GLY A 132 -8.14 -9.62 -16.06
C GLY A 132 -8.13 -8.22 -16.69
N ILE A 133 -9.17 -7.41 -16.44
CA ILE A 133 -9.32 -6.07 -17.03
C ILE A 133 -9.10 -4.97 -16.00
N SER A 134 -8.93 -3.75 -16.49
CA SER A 134 -8.92 -2.53 -15.67
C SER A 134 -10.34 -2.00 -15.43
N THR A 135 -10.52 -1.22 -14.37
CA THR A 135 -11.82 -0.63 -14.00
C THR A 135 -11.81 0.88 -14.23
N VAL A 136 -12.86 1.42 -14.85
CA VAL A 136 -13.08 2.86 -15.01
C VAL A 136 -14.17 3.33 -14.06
N VAL A 137 -13.93 4.42 -13.35
CA VAL A 137 -14.90 5.00 -12.39
C VAL A 137 -15.02 6.50 -12.58
N PHE A 138 -16.25 6.98 -12.75
CA PHE A 138 -16.58 8.41 -12.73
C PHE A 138 -17.03 8.78 -11.31
N THR A 139 -16.37 9.75 -10.68
CA THR A 139 -16.64 10.11 -9.29
C THR A 139 -16.36 11.58 -9.02
N ARG A 140 -17.30 12.29 -8.38
CA ARG A 140 -17.17 13.73 -8.07
C ARG A 140 -16.30 14.01 -6.84
N THR A 141 -16.24 13.08 -5.90
CA THR A 141 -15.55 13.24 -4.61
C THR A 141 -14.42 12.23 -4.40
N GLY A 142 -14.20 11.33 -5.34
CA GLY A 142 -13.24 10.22 -5.20
C GLY A 142 -13.78 9.01 -4.43
N PHE A 143 -14.96 9.10 -3.79
CA PHE A 143 -15.47 8.05 -2.90
C PHE A 143 -15.48 6.65 -3.52
N MET A 144 -16.00 6.52 -4.76
CA MET A 144 -16.08 5.21 -5.42
C MET A 144 -14.70 4.68 -5.84
N ALA A 145 -13.76 5.56 -6.19
CA ALA A 145 -12.39 5.14 -6.51
C ALA A 145 -11.66 4.62 -5.28
N ILE A 146 -11.82 5.28 -4.13
CA ILE A 146 -11.29 4.83 -2.84
C ILE A 146 -11.92 3.50 -2.43
N LEU A 147 -13.24 3.37 -2.58
CA LEU A 147 -13.96 2.14 -2.24
C LEU A 147 -13.53 0.96 -3.12
N LEU A 148 -13.34 1.16 -4.43
CA LEU A 148 -12.80 0.13 -5.32
C LEU A 148 -11.36 -0.25 -4.93
N SER A 149 -10.51 0.74 -4.65
CA SER A 149 -9.11 0.50 -4.24
C SER A 149 -9.01 -0.33 -2.96
N HIS A 150 -9.98 -0.20 -2.05
CA HIS A 150 -10.06 -0.99 -0.83
C HIS A 150 -10.19 -2.50 -1.11
N TYR A 151 -10.89 -2.89 -2.18
CA TYR A 151 -11.02 -4.29 -2.59
C TYR A 151 -9.82 -4.84 -3.38
N ARG A 152 -8.77 -4.03 -3.60
CA ARG A 152 -7.52 -4.42 -4.26
C ARG A 152 -7.74 -5.18 -5.60
N PRO A 153 -8.40 -4.55 -6.60
CA PRO A 153 -8.47 -5.14 -7.92
C PRO A 153 -7.07 -5.33 -8.51
N SER A 154 -6.87 -6.43 -9.23
CA SER A 154 -5.60 -6.73 -9.91
C SER A 154 -5.35 -5.78 -11.09
N GLY A 155 -6.42 -5.23 -11.67
CA GLY A 155 -6.35 -4.24 -12.74
C GLY A 155 -6.32 -2.81 -12.20
N THR A 156 -5.72 -1.90 -12.98
CA THR A 156 -5.66 -0.48 -12.66
C THR A 156 -7.05 0.14 -12.56
N ILE A 157 -7.25 1.02 -11.58
CA ILE A 157 -8.45 1.84 -11.46
C ILE A 157 -8.19 3.19 -12.14
N PHE A 158 -8.97 3.52 -13.18
CA PHE A 158 -8.96 4.82 -13.83
C PHE A 158 -10.10 5.67 -13.27
N ALA A 159 -9.76 6.63 -12.40
CA ALA A 159 -10.73 7.55 -11.80
C ALA A 159 -10.83 8.85 -12.60
N PHE A 160 -12.06 9.22 -12.99
CA PHE A 160 -12.39 10.48 -13.66
C PHE A 160 -13.23 11.34 -12.73
N THR A 161 -12.80 12.58 -12.49
CA THR A 161 -13.42 13.54 -11.56
C THR A 161 -13.79 14.85 -12.22
#